data_AF-A0A2S0MB25-F1
#
_entry.id   AF-A0A2S0MB25-F1
#
_cell.length_a   1.000
_cell.length_b   1.000
_cell.length_c   1.000
_cell.angle_alpha   90.00
_cell.angle_beta   90.00
_cell.angle_gamma   90.00
#
_symmetry.space_group_name_H-M   'P 1'
#
loop_
_entity.id
_entity.type
_entity.pdbx_description
1 polymer ?
#
loop_
_entity_poly.entity_id
_entity_poly.type
_entity_poly.pdbx_seq_one_letter_code
_entity_poly.pdbx_strand_id
1 'polypeptide(L)'
;MARKSTVATLPKELVDACNGLIRDGRTIDDILAALQGLGADVSRSAVGRYVKSARESLDKYRQAQEVAKVWVDKLEAEPNGDVGRLLPEMLRVVAFQSLSAMGESDKPAKAMDVMLLAKAIRDVAGTAKTQLEVEKQLRAMRAELKAAAKDVENTARAAGLSGDTVAQIKQRILGVGEQA
;
A
#
# COMPACT_ATOMS: atom_id res chain seq x y z
N MET A 1 -28.28 16.72 0.81
CA MET A 1 -27.17 16.45 -0.14
C MET A 1 -26.99 17.68 -1.03
N ALA A 2 -25.77 18.21 -1.15
CA ALA A 2 -25.51 19.35 -2.03
C ALA A 2 -25.82 18.97 -3.48
N ARG A 3 -26.56 19.83 -4.20
CA ARG A 3 -26.96 19.60 -5.60
C ARG A 3 -25.71 19.42 -6.47
N LYS A 4 -25.62 18.29 -7.19
CA LYS A 4 -24.55 18.03 -8.17
C LYS A 4 -24.46 19.21 -9.14
N SER A 5 -23.23 19.64 -9.48
CA SER A 5 -23.01 20.72 -10.45
C SER A 5 -23.63 20.34 -11.80
N THR A 6 -24.24 21.31 -12.50
CA THR A 6 -24.75 21.10 -13.86
C THR A 6 -23.64 20.74 -14.85
N VAL A 7 -22.37 21.05 -14.54
CA VAL A 7 -21.22 20.57 -15.31
C VAL A 7 -21.11 19.04 -15.26
N ALA A 8 -21.45 18.42 -14.13
CA ALA A 8 -21.36 16.96 -13.97
C ALA A 8 -22.48 16.20 -14.71
N THR A 9 -23.47 16.90 -15.27
CA THR A 9 -24.56 16.32 -16.06
C THR A 9 -24.40 16.58 -17.55
N LEU A 10 -23.32 17.24 -17.97
CA LEU A 10 -23.02 17.46 -19.38
C LEU A 10 -22.65 16.15 -20.08
N PRO A 11 -22.75 16.10 -21.43
CA PRO A 11 -22.16 15.05 -22.24
C PRO A 11 -20.70 14.75 -21.85
N LYS A 12 -20.32 13.46 -21.93
CA LYS A 12 -19.00 12.97 -21.50
C LYS A 12 -17.84 13.77 -22.11
N GLU A 13 -17.94 14.12 -23.39
CA GLU A 13 -16.90 14.88 -24.10
C GLU A 13 -16.63 16.25 -23.45
N LEU A 14 -17.67 16.97 -23.04
CA LEU A 14 -17.55 18.27 -22.37
C LEU A 14 -17.03 18.14 -20.94
N VAL A 15 -17.44 17.07 -20.25
CA VAL A 15 -16.92 16.74 -18.92
C VAL A 15 -15.42 16.42 -19.00
N ASP A 16 -15.00 15.66 -19.99
CA ASP A 16 -13.60 15.30 -20.20
C ASP A 16 -12.76 16.52 -20.59
N ALA A 17 -13.27 17.40 -21.46
CA ALA A 17 -12.63 18.68 -21.78
C ALA A 17 -12.47 19.56 -20.54
N CYS A 18 -13.51 19.67 -19.70
CA CYS A 18 -13.44 20.38 -18.42
C CYS A 18 -12.36 19.78 -17.50
N ASN A 19 -12.33 18.45 -17.36
CA ASN A 19 -11.34 17.75 -16.56
C ASN A 19 -9.91 17.94 -17.06
N GLY A 20 -9.70 17.98 -18.39
CA GLY A 20 -8.41 18.31 -18.99
C GLY A 20 -7.93 19.70 -18.58
N LEU A 21 -8.76 20.72 -18.76
CA LEU A 21 -8.43 22.10 -18.41
C LEU A 21 -8.20 22.29 -16.89
N ILE A 22 -8.90 21.53 -16.05
CA ILE A 22 -8.66 21.51 -14.60
C ILE A 22 -7.26 20.98 -14.28
N ARG A 23 -6.83 19.90 -14.95
CA ARG A 23 -5.48 19.32 -14.77
C ARG A 23 -4.40 20.28 -15.25
N ASP A 24 -4.67 21.02 -16.32
CA ASP A 24 -3.77 22.06 -16.86
C ASP A 24 -3.69 23.33 -15.99
N GLY A 25 -4.43 23.38 -14.87
CA GLY A 25 -4.40 24.49 -13.94
C GLY A 25 -5.11 25.76 -14.43
N ARG A 26 -5.99 25.64 -15.44
CA ARG A 26 -6.73 26.78 -16.00
C ARG A 26 -7.66 27.44 -14.97
N THR A 27 -7.93 28.73 -15.18
CA THR A 27 -8.84 29.48 -14.30
C THR A 27 -10.29 29.06 -14.54
N ILE A 28 -11.17 29.35 -13.58
CA ILE A 28 -12.61 29.06 -13.72
C ILE A 28 -13.19 29.78 -14.95
N ASP A 29 -12.72 31.00 -15.22
CA ASP A 29 -13.20 31.82 -16.32
C ASP A 29 -12.74 31.28 -17.69
N ASP A 30 -11.50 30.78 -17.79
CA ASP A 30 -11.02 30.08 -18.99
C ASP A 30 -11.82 28.80 -19.27
N ILE A 31 -12.09 28.02 -18.22
CA ILE A 31 -12.87 26.77 -18.32
C ILE A 31 -14.30 27.08 -18.75
N LEU A 32 -14.91 28.13 -18.19
CA LEU A 32 -16.25 28.57 -18.56
C LEU A 32 -16.31 28.97 -20.04
N ALA A 33 -15.37 29.80 -20.50
CA ALA A 33 -15.31 30.25 -21.88
C ALA A 33 -15.14 29.07 -22.85
N ALA A 34 -14.27 28.10 -22.51
CA ALA A 34 -14.07 26.90 -23.32
C ALA A 34 -15.34 26.04 -23.41
N LEU A 35 -16.05 25.84 -22.29
CA LEU A 35 -17.29 25.06 -22.27
C LEU A 35 -18.41 25.75 -23.07
N GLN A 36 -18.56 27.06 -22.93
CA GLN A 36 -19.55 27.83 -23.70
C GLN A 36 -19.22 27.84 -25.20
N GLY A 37 -17.94 27.94 -25.56
CA GLY A 37 -17.49 27.82 -26.97
C GLY A 37 -17.79 26.47 -27.60
N LEU A 38 -17.94 25.41 -26.79
CA LEU A 38 -18.37 24.07 -27.22
C LEU A 38 -19.89 23.87 -27.14
N GLY A 39 -20.67 24.93 -26.88
CA GLY A 39 -22.13 24.90 -26.84
C GLY A 39 -22.73 24.49 -25.49
N ALA A 40 -21.95 24.44 -24.41
CA ALA A 40 -22.47 24.13 -23.09
C ALA A 40 -23.14 25.35 -22.43
N ASP A 41 -24.40 25.21 -22.01
CA ASP A 41 -25.08 26.21 -21.18
C ASP A 41 -24.80 25.93 -19.69
N VAL A 42 -23.73 26.54 -19.17
CA VAL A 42 -23.34 26.45 -17.76
C VAL A 42 -22.98 27.81 -17.19
N SER A 43 -23.28 28.00 -15.90
CA SER A 43 -22.91 29.22 -15.18
C SER A 43 -21.52 29.11 -14.54
N ARG A 44 -20.87 30.26 -14.34
CA ARG A 44 -19.60 30.37 -13.61
C ARG A 44 -19.63 29.66 -12.25
N SER A 45 -20.73 29.81 -11.51
CA SER A 45 -20.91 29.18 -10.19
C SER A 45 -21.08 27.66 -10.27
N ALA A 46 -21.56 27.11 -11.38
CA ALA A 46 -21.58 25.66 -11.62
C ALA A 46 -20.17 25.14 -11.93
N VAL A 47 -19.41 25.85 -12.76
CA VAL A 47 -18.00 25.54 -13.07
C VAL A 47 -17.16 25.59 -11.80
N GLY A 48 -17.24 26.68 -11.02
CA GLY A 48 -16.47 26.81 -9.78
C GLY A 48 -16.72 25.69 -8.77
N ARG A 49 -17.98 25.26 -8.58
CA ARG A 49 -18.30 24.11 -7.72
C ARG A 49 -17.72 22.81 -8.25
N TYR A 50 -17.76 22.60 -9.56
CA TYR A 50 -17.20 21.41 -10.19
C TYR A 50 -15.68 21.38 -10.07
N VAL A 51 -15.00 22.48 -10.42
CA VAL A 51 -13.54 22.65 -10.31
C VAL A 51 -13.07 22.39 -8.87
N LYS A 52 -13.78 22.94 -7.87
CA LYS A 52 -13.46 22.69 -6.46
C LYS A 52 -13.49 21.19 -6.12
N SER A 53 -14.60 20.52 -6.45
CA SER A 53 -14.76 19.09 -6.18
C SER A 53 -13.74 18.22 -6.96
N ALA A 54 -13.43 18.61 -8.20
CA ALA A 54 -12.47 17.90 -9.04
C ALA A 54 -11.05 18.05 -8.51
N ARG A 55 -10.64 19.26 -8.08
CA ARG A 55 -9.33 19.51 -7.47
C ARG A 55 -9.16 18.76 -6.15
N GLU A 56 -10.18 18.77 -5.28
CA GLU A 56 -10.17 17.97 -4.05
C GLU A 56 -9.98 16.46 -4.33
N SER A 57 -10.50 15.98 -5.47
CA SER A 57 -10.34 14.57 -5.88
C SER A 57 -8.96 14.30 -6.48
N LEU A 58 -8.44 15.23 -7.28
CA LEU A 58 -7.10 15.15 -7.87
C LEU A 58 -6.00 15.19 -6.81
N ASP A 59 -6.16 16.00 -5.76
CA ASP A 59 -5.19 16.07 -4.67
C ASP A 59 -5.13 14.77 -3.88
N LYS A 60 -6.29 14.15 -3.59
CA LYS A 60 -6.35 12.81 -2.99
C LYS A 60 -5.70 11.76 -3.89
N TYR A 61 -5.93 11.84 -5.19
CA TYR A 61 -5.33 10.92 -6.16
C TYR A 61 -3.80 11.08 -6.21
N ARG A 62 -3.30 12.33 -6.23
CA ARG A 62 -1.85 12.61 -6.18
C ARG A 62 -1.23 12.06 -4.89
N GLN A 63 -1.86 12.31 -3.74
CA GLN A 63 -1.39 11.76 -2.46
C GLN A 63 -1.30 10.22 -2.52
N ALA A 64 -2.32 9.55 -3.07
CA ALA A 64 -2.30 8.10 -3.23
C ALA A 64 -1.18 7.62 -4.18
N GLN A 65 -0.88 8.36 -5.26
CA GLN A 65 0.23 8.04 -6.16
C GLN A 65 1.60 8.23 -5.50
N GLU A 66 1.80 9.28 -4.70
CA GLU A 66 3.06 9.47 -3.97
C GLU A 66 3.32 8.35 -2.97
N VAL A 67 2.26 7.89 -2.28
CA VAL A 67 2.33 6.69 -1.45
C VAL A 67 2.74 5.49 -2.29
N ALA A 68 2.02 5.23 -3.39
CA ALA A 68 2.29 4.08 -4.25
C ALA A 68 3.73 4.07 -4.78
N LYS A 69 4.29 5.23 -5.16
CA LYS A 69 5.66 5.35 -5.68
C LYS A 69 6.71 4.89 -4.66
N VAL A 70 6.62 5.36 -3.41
CA VAL A 70 7.50 4.93 -2.32
C VAL A 70 7.47 3.41 -2.12
N TRP A 71 6.33 2.77 -2.43
CA TRP A 71 6.15 1.33 -2.26
C TRP A 71 6.59 0.52 -3.47
N VAL A 72 6.44 1.03 -4.69
CA VAL A 72 7.05 0.41 -5.89
C VAL A 72 8.56 0.33 -5.69
N ASP A 73 9.20 1.41 -5.26
CA ASP A 73 10.64 1.44 -4.99
C ASP A 73 11.05 0.40 -3.92
N LYS A 74 10.24 0.20 -2.87
CA LYS A 74 10.49 -0.81 -1.82
C LYS A 74 10.26 -2.25 -2.29
N LEU A 75 9.22 -2.49 -3.10
CA LEU A 75 8.92 -3.81 -3.65
C LEU A 75 9.97 -4.23 -4.69
N GLU A 76 10.47 -3.29 -5.49
CA GLU A 76 11.58 -3.54 -6.41
C GLU A 76 12.90 -3.84 -5.68
N ALA A 77 13.12 -3.24 -4.50
CA ALA A 77 14.28 -3.54 -3.65
C ALA A 77 14.22 -4.93 -2.98
N GLU A 78 13.02 -5.47 -2.75
CA GLU A 78 12.80 -6.82 -2.20
C GLU A 78 11.78 -7.63 -3.05
N PRO A 79 12.14 -8.10 -4.27
CA PRO A 79 11.21 -8.75 -5.20
C PRO A 79 10.62 -10.07 -4.68
N ASN A 80 11.36 -10.75 -3.80
CA ASN A 80 10.95 -11.99 -3.13
C ASN A 80 10.49 -11.72 -1.68
N GLY A 81 10.33 -10.46 -1.31
CA GLY A 81 9.86 -10.05 0.01
C GLY A 81 8.41 -10.49 0.22
N ASP A 82 8.08 -10.86 1.45
CA ASP A 82 6.72 -11.21 1.82
C ASP A 82 5.85 -9.95 1.74
N VAL A 83 5.09 -9.81 0.64
CA VAL A 83 4.14 -8.70 0.40
C VAL A 83 3.16 -8.57 1.58
N GLY A 84 2.85 -9.67 2.29
CA GLY A 84 2.04 -9.67 3.51
C GLY A 84 2.69 -8.94 4.69
N ARG A 85 4.03 -8.88 4.76
CA ARG A 85 4.77 -8.07 5.75
C ARG A 85 4.72 -6.57 5.44
N LEU A 86 4.42 -6.17 4.21
CA LEU A 86 4.39 -4.76 3.79
C LEU A 86 3.02 -4.08 3.99
N LEU A 87 1.93 -4.84 3.95
CA LEU A 87 0.56 -4.32 4.16
C LEU A 87 0.39 -3.51 5.46
N PRO A 88 0.95 -3.92 6.62
CA PRO A 88 0.85 -3.15 7.85
C PRO A 88 1.55 -1.78 7.75
N GLU A 89 2.68 -1.71 7.04
CA GLU A 89 3.43 -0.46 6.84
C GLU A 89 2.71 0.46 5.84
N MET A 90 2.07 -0.10 4.81
CA MET A 90 1.22 0.65 3.89
C MET A 90 0.05 1.31 4.62
N LEU A 91 -0.61 0.55 5.52
CA LEU A 91 -1.72 1.06 6.31
C LEU A 91 -1.28 2.19 7.25
N ARG A 92 -0.07 2.12 7.83
CA ARG A 92 0.49 3.20 8.66
C ARG A 92 0.74 4.49 7.88
N VAL A 93 1.23 4.42 6.64
CA VAL A 93 1.45 5.62 5.83
C VAL A 93 0.13 6.29 5.44
N VAL A 94 -0.85 5.50 4.99
CA VAL A 94 -2.21 6.02 4.71
C VAL A 94 -2.83 6.62 5.97
N ALA A 95 -2.61 5.98 7.13
CA ALA A 95 -3.09 6.49 8.40
C ALA A 95 -2.48 7.83 8.78
N PHE A 96 -1.16 7.97 8.64
CA PHE A 96 -0.45 9.22 8.91
C PHE A 96 -0.92 10.36 8.01
N GLN A 97 -1.03 10.13 6.70
CA GLN A 97 -1.54 11.14 5.76
C GLN A 97 -2.98 11.53 6.08
N SER A 98 -3.81 10.58 6.47
CA SER A 98 -5.19 10.84 6.90
C SER A 98 -5.22 11.73 8.15
N LEU A 99 -4.32 11.49 9.12
CA LEU A 99 -4.19 12.35 10.30
C LEU A 99 -3.72 13.77 9.93
N SER A 100 -2.72 13.90 9.07
CA SER A 100 -2.24 15.20 8.59
C SER A 100 -3.34 15.98 7.88
N ALA A 101 -4.08 15.34 6.97
CA ALA A 101 -5.20 15.96 6.27
C ALA A 101 -6.34 16.36 7.21
N MET A 102 -6.59 15.60 8.27
CA MET A 102 -7.55 16.00 9.31
C MET A 102 -7.07 17.22 10.10
N GLY A 103 -5.77 17.29 10.42
CA GLY A 103 -5.17 18.41 11.16
C GLY A 103 -5.10 19.72 10.36
N GLU A 104 -4.97 19.63 9.04
CA GLU A 104 -5.00 20.78 8.12
C GLU A 104 -6.43 21.24 7.78
N SER A 105 -7.45 20.45 8.13
CA SER A 105 -8.83 20.80 7.84
C SER A 105 -9.46 21.63 8.95
N ASP A 106 -10.18 22.71 8.59
CA ASP A 106 -11.04 23.46 9.54
C ASP A 106 -12.23 22.63 10.08
N LYS A 107 -12.36 21.37 9.66
CA LYS A 107 -13.42 20.47 10.11
C LYS A 107 -12.87 19.57 11.20
N PRO A 108 -13.53 19.50 12.38
CA PRO A 108 -13.12 18.57 13.41
C PRO A 108 -13.18 17.13 12.87
N ALA A 109 -12.10 16.37 13.11
CA ALA A 109 -12.05 14.95 12.82
C ALA A 109 -13.21 14.23 13.51
N LYS A 110 -13.90 13.33 12.78
CA LYS A 110 -14.97 12.56 13.39
C LYS A 110 -14.35 11.53 14.34
N ALA A 111 -14.91 11.40 15.54
CA ALA A 111 -14.44 10.44 16.54
C ALA A 111 -14.37 8.99 16.01
N MET A 112 -15.29 8.62 15.12
CA MET A 112 -15.32 7.31 14.47
C MET A 112 -14.12 7.07 13.53
N ASP A 113 -13.66 8.11 12.81
CA ASP A 113 -12.53 8.02 11.90
C ASP A 113 -11.22 7.83 12.70
N VAL A 114 -11.08 8.56 13.81
CA VAL A 114 -9.95 8.42 14.76
C VAL A 114 -9.96 7.03 15.40
N MET A 115 -11.13 6.54 15.82
CA MET A 115 -11.28 5.20 16.42
C MET A 115 -10.91 4.09 15.42
N LEU A 116 -11.38 4.19 14.17
CA LEU A 116 -11.06 3.23 13.12
C LEU A 116 -9.55 3.21 12.85
N LEU A 117 -8.92 4.37 12.84
CA LEU A 117 -7.48 4.49 12.69
C LEU A 117 -6.70 3.86 13.85
N ALA A 118 -7.09 4.17 15.09
CA ALA A 118 -6.48 3.59 16.27
C ALA A 118 -6.65 2.06 16.34
N LYS A 119 -7.74 1.53 15.77
CA LYS A 119 -7.96 0.09 15.62
C LYS A 119 -7.02 -0.51 14.58
N ALA A 120 -6.95 0.10 13.41
CA ALA A 120 -6.02 -0.29 12.34
C ALA A 120 -4.56 -0.31 12.82
N ILE A 121 -4.12 0.71 13.56
CA ILE A 121 -2.78 0.77 14.14
C ILE A 121 -2.56 -0.36 15.16
N ARG A 122 -3.55 -0.65 16.03
CA ARG A 122 -3.47 -1.77 16.99
C ARG A 122 -3.39 -3.13 16.30
N ASP A 123 -4.18 -3.35 15.27
CA ASP A 123 -4.20 -4.62 14.53
C ASP A 123 -2.85 -4.83 13.80
N VAL A 124 -2.28 -3.77 13.24
CA VAL A 124 -0.92 -3.74 12.68
C VAL A 124 0.16 -3.98 13.76
N ALA A 125 0.04 -3.40 14.94
CA ALA A 125 0.99 -3.65 16.03
C ALA A 125 0.88 -5.11 16.56
N GLY A 126 -0.34 -5.66 16.60
CA GLY A 126 -0.59 -7.05 16.98
C GLY A 126 0.04 -8.06 16.02
N THR A 127 -0.04 -7.80 14.71
CA THR A 127 0.59 -8.66 13.68
C THR A 127 2.11 -8.65 13.76
N ALA A 128 2.75 -7.53 14.13
CA ALA A 128 4.20 -7.47 14.34
C ALA A 128 4.68 -8.42 15.46
N LYS A 129 3.90 -8.54 16.55
CA LYS A 129 4.21 -9.49 17.63
C LYS A 129 4.14 -10.93 17.15
N THR A 130 3.10 -11.28 16.38
CA THR A 130 2.95 -12.61 15.79
C THR A 130 4.08 -12.92 14.79
N GLN A 131 4.48 -11.95 13.96
CA GLN A 131 5.59 -12.12 13.03
C GLN A 131 6.93 -12.36 13.74
N LEU A 132 7.21 -11.61 14.82
CA LEU A 132 8.39 -11.83 15.64
C LEU A 132 8.38 -13.21 16.30
N GLU A 133 7.22 -13.67 16.76
CA GLU A 133 7.08 -14.98 17.37
C GLU A 133 7.30 -16.11 16.35
N VAL A 134 6.69 -16.00 15.17
CA VAL A 134 6.91 -16.95 14.06
C VAL A 134 8.37 -16.96 13.65
N GLU A 135 9.03 -15.81 13.57
CA GLU A 135 10.44 -15.74 13.21
C GLU A 135 11.36 -16.35 14.28
N LYS A 136 11.05 -16.14 15.57
CA LYS A 136 11.75 -16.80 16.67
C LYS A 136 11.57 -18.31 16.62
N GLN A 137 10.33 -18.79 16.42
CA GLN A 137 10.03 -20.21 16.29
C GLN A 137 10.76 -20.84 15.10
N LEU A 138 10.78 -20.16 13.94
CA LEU A 138 11.49 -20.64 12.76
C LEU A 138 13.01 -20.68 12.99
N ARG A 139 13.58 -19.71 13.70
CA ARG A 139 15.00 -19.73 14.09
C ARG A 139 15.30 -20.87 15.06
N ALA A 140 14.44 -21.10 16.06
CA ALA A 140 14.58 -22.19 17.02
C ALA A 140 14.52 -23.56 16.32
N MET A 141 13.51 -23.78 15.48
CA MET A 141 13.37 -25.00 14.67
C MET A 141 14.59 -25.23 13.77
N ARG A 142 15.12 -24.18 13.12
CA ARG A 142 16.34 -24.29 12.31
C ARG A 142 17.58 -24.63 13.14
N ALA A 143 17.68 -24.11 14.36
CA ALA A 143 18.78 -24.43 15.26
C ALA A 143 18.70 -25.89 15.75
N GLU A 144 17.51 -26.36 16.09
CA GLU A 144 17.25 -27.76 16.46
C GLU A 144 17.55 -28.72 15.31
N LEU A 145 17.09 -28.41 14.09
CA LEU A 145 17.39 -29.21 12.89
C LEU A 145 18.91 -29.27 12.62
N LYS A 146 19.63 -28.17 12.81
CA LYS A 146 21.10 -28.15 12.67
C LYS A 146 21.79 -28.98 13.75
N ALA A 147 21.32 -28.93 14.99
CA ALA A 147 21.86 -29.73 16.09
C ALA A 147 21.61 -31.22 15.82
N ALA A 148 20.38 -31.61 15.49
CA ALA A 148 20.03 -32.98 15.14
C ALA A 148 20.84 -33.50 13.94
N ALA A 149 21.02 -32.67 12.89
CA ALA A 149 21.85 -33.03 11.74
C ALA A 149 23.33 -33.26 12.12
N LYS A 150 23.85 -32.52 13.10
CA LYS A 150 25.22 -32.70 13.62
C LYS A 150 25.34 -33.98 14.45
N ASP A 151 24.34 -34.31 15.26
CA ASP A 151 24.32 -35.53 16.06
C ASP A 151 24.22 -36.79 15.18
N VAL A 152 23.39 -36.72 14.13
CA VAL A 152 23.32 -37.78 13.11
C VAL A 152 24.65 -37.93 12.38
N GLU A 153 25.32 -36.83 12.02
CA GLU A 153 26.65 -36.88 11.41
C GLU A 153 27.68 -37.56 12.33
N ASN A 154 27.72 -37.20 13.61
CA ASN A 154 28.63 -37.81 14.59
C ASN A 154 28.35 -39.32 14.75
N THR A 155 27.08 -39.70 14.82
CA THR A 155 26.65 -41.09 14.98
C THR A 155 26.98 -41.92 13.74
N ALA A 156 26.73 -41.38 12.54
CA ALA A 156 27.02 -42.06 11.29
C ALA A 156 28.53 -42.23 11.06
N ARG A 157 29.35 -41.24 11.42
CA ARG A 157 30.82 -41.36 11.41
C ARG A 157 31.31 -42.42 12.41
N ALA A 158 30.76 -42.44 13.62
CA ALA A 158 31.09 -43.44 14.63
C ALA A 158 30.70 -44.88 14.21
N ALA A 159 29.64 -45.01 13.42
CA ALA A 159 29.21 -46.27 12.81
C ALA A 159 30.01 -46.66 11.55
N GLY A 160 31.01 -45.86 11.14
CA GLY A 160 31.90 -46.18 10.03
C GLY A 160 31.35 -45.85 8.63
N LEU A 161 30.29 -45.03 8.52
CA LEU A 161 29.80 -44.59 7.21
C LEU A 161 30.79 -43.63 6.55
N SER A 162 30.90 -43.72 5.21
CA SER A 162 31.73 -42.81 4.41
C SER A 162 31.24 -41.36 4.51
N GLY A 163 32.17 -40.40 4.39
CA GLY A 163 31.86 -38.97 4.45
C GLY A 163 30.80 -38.53 3.45
N ASP A 164 30.81 -39.12 2.25
CA ASP A 164 29.84 -38.81 1.19
C ASP A 164 28.41 -39.24 1.57
N THR A 165 28.25 -40.41 2.20
CA THR A 165 26.94 -40.89 2.67
C THR A 165 26.42 -40.03 3.82
N VAL A 166 27.30 -39.59 4.72
CA VAL A 166 26.95 -38.67 5.82
C VAL A 166 26.50 -37.31 5.29
N ALA A 167 27.18 -36.78 4.26
CA ALA A 167 26.80 -35.53 3.61
C ALA A 167 25.41 -35.61 2.95
N GLN A 168 25.10 -36.72 2.28
CA GLN A 168 23.77 -36.94 1.68
C GLN A 168 22.66 -37.04 2.74
N ILE A 169 22.89 -37.75 3.84
CA ILE A 169 21.94 -37.85 4.96
C ILE A 169 21.67 -36.46 5.56
N LYS A 170 22.73 -35.68 5.77
CA LYS A 170 22.64 -34.31 6.30
C LYS A 170 21.87 -33.37 5.36
N GLN A 171 22.08 -33.47 4.06
CA GLN A 171 21.35 -32.67 3.07
C GLN A 171 19.85 -33.00 3.06
N ARG A 172 19.47 -34.28 3.17
CA ARG A 172 18.07 -34.70 3.24
C ARG A 172 17.38 -34.21 4.53
N ILE A 173 18.06 -34.29 5.68
CA ILE A 173 17.53 -33.80 6.96
C ILE A 173 17.31 -32.29 6.94
N LEU A 174 18.25 -31.55 6.34
CA LEU A 174 18.19 -30.09 6.26
C LEU A 174 17.35 -29.56 5.07
N GLY A 175 16.84 -30.45 4.21
CA GLY A 175 16.03 -30.09 3.04
C GLY A 175 16.76 -29.24 2.00
N VAL A 176 18.09 -29.31 1.93
CA VAL A 176 18.94 -28.46 1.04
C VAL A 176 19.28 -29.14 -0.30
N GLY A 177 18.70 -30.29 -0.58
CA GLY A 177 18.94 -31.07 -1.79
C GLY A 177 17.65 -31.40 -2.51
N GLU A 178 17.15 -30.45 -3.30
CA GLU A 178 16.26 -30.55 -4.48
C GLU A 178 15.58 -29.19 -4.68
N GLN A 179 16.32 -28.25 -5.29
CA GLN A 179 15.74 -27.15 -6.05
C GLN A 179 16.43 -27.20 -7.41
N ALA A 180 15.82 -27.96 -8.32
CA ALA A 180 16.05 -27.90 -9.76
C ALA A 180 14.83 -27.20 -10.39
#